data_AF-A0A6P0K0T3-F1
#
_entry.id   AF-A0A6P0K0T3-F1
#
_cell.length_a   1.000
_cell.length_b   1.000
_cell.length_c   1.000
_cell.angle_alpha   90.00
_cell.angle_beta   90.00
_cell.angle_gamma   90.00
#
_symmetry.space_group_name_H-M   'P 1'
#
loop_
_entity.id
_entity.type
_entity.pdbx_description
1 polymer ?
#
loop_
_entity_poly.entity_id
_entity_poly.type
_entity_poly.pdbx_seq_one_letter_code
_entity_poly.pdbx_strand_id
1 'polypeptide(L)'
;MDPRSIFLLAALIGGAVLPVQVALNSLLKIYVGQPMQVTFISYLAGTFASLSICFLAQYPLPALTSLAQTSWWMWVGGCLGTVYVWSTIFAAPKIGAALTLGLTIAGQMIAALFLDHFGVIGLTKYPASPLRIAGTVFVIIGVSFIAAKK
;
A
#
# COMPACT_ATOMS: atom_id res chain seq x y z
N MET A 1 2.33 -5.50 26.88
CA MET A 1 2.16 -5.98 25.49
C MET A 1 3.53 -6.33 24.96
N ASP A 2 3.72 -7.52 24.38
CA ASP A 2 4.97 -7.88 23.69
C ASP A 2 5.24 -6.84 22.59
N PRO A 3 6.46 -6.28 22.45
CA PRO A 3 6.82 -5.36 21.37
C PRO A 3 6.33 -5.80 19.98
N ARG A 4 6.30 -7.12 19.70
CA ARG A 4 5.80 -7.67 18.44
C ARG A 4 4.32 -7.39 18.20
N SER A 5 3.52 -7.47 19.25
CA SER A 5 2.06 -7.26 19.16
C SER A 5 1.70 -5.83 18.73
N ILE A 6 2.52 -4.84 19.10
CA ILE A 6 2.31 -3.44 18.71
C ILE A 6 2.47 -3.27 17.20
N PHE A 7 3.51 -3.87 16.60
CA PHE A 7 3.73 -3.81 15.15
C PHE A 7 2.62 -4.51 14.37
N LEU A 8 2.15 -5.66 14.87
CA LEU A 8 1.04 -6.40 14.25
C LEU A 8 -0.25 -5.58 14.26
N LEU A 9 -0.57 -4.95 15.39
CA LEU A 9 -1.75 -4.09 15.51
C LEU A 9 -1.64 -2.84 14.63
N ALA A 10 -0.47 -2.20 14.60
CA ALA A 10 -0.25 -1.04 13.74
C ALA A 10 -0.43 -1.38 12.25
N ALA A 11 0.10 -2.53 11.79
CA ALA A 11 -0.07 -3.00 10.42
C ALA A 11 -1.54 -3.33 10.10
N LEU A 12 -2.23 -4.00 11.02
CA LEU A 12 -3.65 -4.33 10.88
C LEU A 12 -4.52 -3.07 10.77
N ILE A 13 -4.31 -2.10 11.66
CA ILE A 13 -5.03 -0.82 11.65
C ILE A 13 -4.72 -0.05 10.36
N GLY A 14 -3.44 0.02 9.96
CA GLY A 14 -3.03 0.65 8.71
C GLY A 14 -3.74 0.07 7.49
N GLY A 15 -3.87 -1.26 7.42
CA GLY A 15 -4.63 -1.93 6.37
C GLY A 15 -6.14 -1.65 6.45
N ALA A 16 -6.72 -1.61 7.65
CA ALA A 16 -8.15 -1.37 7.87
C ALA A 16 -8.61 0.04 7.46
N VAL A 17 -7.69 1.01 7.35
CA VAL A 17 -7.99 2.37 6.85
C VAL A 17 -8.15 2.40 5.33
N LEU A 18 -7.56 1.45 4.58
CA LEU A 18 -7.56 1.46 3.12
C LEU A 18 -8.97 1.38 2.48
N PRO A 19 -9.93 0.56 2.98
CA PRO A 19 -11.31 0.59 2.50
C PRO A 19 -11.95 1.98 2.57
N VAL A 20 -11.71 2.73 3.66
CA VAL A 20 -12.22 4.09 3.82
C VAL A 20 -11.59 5.02 2.77
N GLN A 21 -10.28 4.90 2.55
CA GLN A 21 -9.58 5.67 1.51
C GLN A 21 -10.14 5.38 0.11
N VAL A 22 -10.36 4.11 -0.23
CA VAL A 22 -10.93 3.71 -1.53
C VAL A 22 -12.34 4.27 -1.70
N ALA A 23 -13.16 4.25 -0.64
CA ALA A 23 -14.50 4.84 -0.67
C ALA A 23 -14.46 6.37 -0.88
N LEU A 24 -13.65 7.09 -0.09
CA LEU A 24 -13.47 8.53 -0.22
C LEU A 24 -12.96 8.93 -1.60
N ASN A 25 -11.96 8.25 -2.13
CA ASN A 25 -11.45 8.53 -3.47
C ASN A 25 -12.49 8.19 -4.56
N SER A 26 -13.30 7.15 -4.36
CA SER A 26 -14.39 6.82 -5.29
C SER A 26 -15.48 7.89 -5.30
N LEU A 27 -15.78 8.48 -4.14
CA LEU A 27 -16.69 9.63 -4.03
C LEU A 27 -16.08 10.88 -4.68
N LEU A 28 -14.82 11.18 -4.38
CA LEU A 28 -14.12 12.33 -4.97
C LEU A 28 -14.05 12.24 -6.50
N LYS A 29 -13.91 11.03 -7.05
CA LYS A 29 -13.95 10.76 -8.49
C LYS A 29 -15.25 11.19 -9.14
N ILE A 30 -16.39 11.14 -8.43
CA ILE A 30 -17.68 11.59 -8.98
C ILE A 30 -17.64 13.08 -9.33
N TYR A 31 -16.93 13.88 -8.54
CA TYR A 31 -16.84 15.34 -8.72
C TYR A 31 -15.65 15.78 -9.58
N VAL A 32 -14.51 15.09 -9.46
CA VAL A 32 -13.27 15.43 -10.20
C VAL A 32 -13.23 14.80 -11.59
N GLY A 33 -13.92 13.68 -11.80
CA GLY A 33 -14.00 12.99 -13.08
C GLY A 33 -12.87 11.97 -13.31
N GLN A 34 -11.62 12.44 -13.45
CA GLN A 34 -10.51 11.56 -13.87
C GLN A 34 -9.79 10.89 -12.68
N PRO A 35 -9.58 9.55 -12.70
CA PRO A 35 -8.88 8.82 -11.62
C PRO A 35 -7.50 9.37 -11.26
N MET A 36 -6.73 9.82 -12.26
CA MET A 36 -5.39 10.36 -12.02
C MET A 36 -5.43 11.74 -11.34
N GLN A 37 -6.44 12.57 -11.63
CA GLN A 37 -6.63 13.85 -10.94
C GLN A 37 -7.02 13.63 -9.47
N VAL A 38 -7.90 12.65 -9.19
CA VAL A 38 -8.23 12.24 -7.82
C VAL A 38 -6.99 11.75 -7.10
N THR A 39 -6.18 10.90 -7.74
CA THR A 39 -4.92 10.39 -7.18
C THR A 39 -3.99 11.54 -6.81
N PHE A 40 -3.80 12.50 -7.71
CA PHE A 40 -2.97 13.69 -7.47
C PHE A 40 -3.46 14.50 -6.27
N ILE A 41 -4.77 14.78 -6.18
CA ILE A 41 -5.37 15.50 -5.05
C ILE A 41 -5.16 14.74 -3.73
N SER A 42 -5.39 13.42 -3.73
CA SER A 42 -5.17 12.59 -2.53
C SER A 42 -3.71 12.56 -2.10
N TYR A 43 -2.77 12.56 -3.04
CA TYR A 43 -1.33 12.65 -2.75
C TYR A 43 -0.93 14.03 -2.20
N LEU A 44 -1.53 15.11 -2.70
CA LEU A 44 -1.33 16.44 -2.11
C LEU A 44 -1.84 16.48 -0.67
N ALA A 45 -3.05 16.00 -0.42
CA ALA A 45 -3.61 15.93 0.93
C ALA A 45 -2.74 15.06 1.86
N GLY A 46 -2.27 13.90 1.38
CA GLY A 46 -1.35 13.03 2.10
C GLY A 46 0.00 13.70 2.40
N THR A 47 0.53 14.48 1.45
CA THR A 47 1.77 15.26 1.64
C THR A 47 1.59 16.27 2.77
N PHE A 48 0.50 17.05 2.77
CA PHE A 48 0.21 17.99 3.85
C PHE A 48 0.01 17.28 5.19
N ALA A 49 -0.75 16.18 5.23
CA ALA A 49 -0.94 15.40 6.44
C ALA A 49 0.40 14.88 7.00
N SER A 50 1.27 14.35 6.14
CA SER A 50 2.58 13.85 6.56
C SER A 50 3.48 14.97 7.08
N LEU A 51 3.46 16.15 6.43
CA LEU A 51 4.23 17.31 6.86
C LEU A 51 3.74 17.82 8.22
N SER A 52 2.42 17.90 8.42
CA SER A 52 1.83 18.28 9.71
C SER A 52 2.19 17.30 10.81
N ILE A 53 2.18 15.99 10.53
CA ILE A 53 2.59 14.96 11.52
C ILE A 53 4.07 15.12 11.87
N CYS A 54 4.96 15.28 10.90
CA CYS A 54 6.39 15.51 11.15
C CYS A 54 6.63 16.77 12.02
N PHE A 55 5.89 17.84 11.73
CA PHE A 55 5.98 19.10 12.48
C PHE A 55 5.47 18.93 13.92
N LEU A 56 4.30 18.33 14.11
CA LEU A 56 3.71 18.10 15.44
C LEU A 56 4.53 17.12 16.29
N ALA A 57 5.11 16.11 15.65
CA ALA A 57 6.01 15.15 16.30
C ALA A 57 7.43 15.68 16.52
N GLN A 58 7.72 16.91 16.05
CA GLN A 58 9.02 17.57 16.16
C GLN A 58 10.18 16.73 15.58
N TYR A 59 9.93 16.02 14.48
CA TYR A 59 10.97 15.25 13.83
C TYR A 59 12.02 16.19 13.20
N PRO A 60 13.33 15.96 13.45
CA PRO A 60 14.36 16.78 12.85
C PRO A 60 14.36 16.59 11.34
N LEU A 61 14.66 17.67 10.60
CA LEU A 61 14.85 17.57 9.16
C LEU A 61 16.00 16.59 8.85
N PRO A 62 15.87 15.76 7.81
CA PRO A 62 16.94 14.86 7.41
C PRO A 62 18.17 15.66 7.00
N ALA A 63 19.35 15.26 7.50
CA ALA A 63 20.61 15.87 7.12
C ALA A 63 20.85 15.71 5.60
N LEU A 64 21.34 16.76 4.94
CA LEU A 64 21.65 16.74 3.51
C LEU A 64 22.67 15.64 3.17
N THR A 65 23.60 15.35 4.08
CA THR A 65 24.56 14.25 3.96
C THR A 65 23.89 12.89 3.89
N SER A 66 22.83 12.66 4.68
CA SER A 66 22.05 11.41 4.64
C SER A 66 21.27 11.28 3.34
N LEU A 67 20.69 12.38 2.83
CA LEU A 67 19.98 12.38 1.56
C LEU A 67 20.93 12.12 0.38
N ALA A 68 22.15 12.65 0.43
CA ALA A 68 23.18 12.42 -0.59
C ALA A 68 23.66 10.97 -0.67
N GLN A 69 23.47 10.18 0.39
CA GLN A 69 23.80 8.74 0.40
C GLN A 69 22.70 7.88 -0.25
N THR A 70 21.52 8.45 -0.53
CA THR A 70 20.44 7.71 -1.19
C THR A 70 20.69 7.55 -2.69
N SER A 71 20.16 6.48 -3.28
CA SER A 71 20.20 6.27 -4.72
C SER A 71 18.87 6.65 -5.37
N TRP A 72 18.90 7.11 -6.62
CA TRP A 72 17.72 7.66 -7.31
C TRP A 72 16.51 6.70 -7.33
N TRP A 73 16.74 5.39 -7.44
CA TRP A 73 15.66 4.38 -7.45
C TRP A 73 14.90 4.29 -6.13
N MET A 74 15.51 4.69 -5.00
CA MET A 74 14.84 4.70 -3.69
C MET A 74 13.67 5.70 -3.66
N TRP A 75 13.72 6.72 -4.52
CA TRP A 75 12.70 7.77 -4.62
C TRP A 75 11.51 7.37 -5.49
N VAL A 76 11.62 6.28 -6.26
CA VAL A 76 10.56 5.78 -7.14
C VAL A 76 9.38 5.20 -6.34
N GLY A 77 9.56 4.92 -5.05
CA GLY A 77 8.50 4.39 -4.17
C GLY A 77 7.23 5.25 -4.18
N GLY A 78 7.38 6.59 -4.21
CA GLY A 78 6.24 7.51 -4.33
C GLY A 78 5.46 7.31 -5.64
N CYS A 79 6.18 7.13 -6.76
CA CYS A 79 5.59 6.87 -8.07
C CYS A 79 4.84 5.53 -8.12
N LEU A 80 5.37 4.48 -7.48
CA LEU A 80 4.70 3.17 -7.40
C LEU A 80 3.39 3.26 -6.60
N GLY A 81 3.38 4.06 -5.53
CA GLY A 81 2.17 4.33 -4.77
C GLY A 81 1.10 5.05 -5.60
N THR A 82 1.49 5.97 -6.48
CA THR A 82 0.55 6.63 -7.41
C THR A 82 -0.17 5.61 -8.28
N VAL A 83 0.55 4.63 -8.83
CA VAL A 83 -0.04 3.54 -9.63
C VAL A 83 -1.00 2.71 -8.80
N TYR A 84 -0.63 2.39 -7.56
CA TYR A 84 -1.50 1.68 -6.62
C TYR A 84 -2.81 2.45 -6.37
N VAL A 85 -2.74 3.69 -5.90
CA VAL A 85 -3.93 4.49 -5.60
C VAL A 85 -4.80 4.67 -6.85
N TRP A 86 -4.20 5.03 -7.98
CA TRP A 86 -4.90 5.13 -9.26
C TRP A 86 -5.64 3.84 -9.63
N SER A 87 -4.99 2.68 -9.48
CA SER A 87 -5.60 1.38 -9.80
C SER A 87 -6.83 1.10 -8.94
N THR A 88 -6.80 1.48 -7.65
CA THR A 88 -7.94 1.31 -6.76
C THR A 88 -9.11 2.21 -7.15
N ILE A 89 -8.84 3.45 -7.54
CA ILE A 89 -9.85 4.44 -7.96
C ILE A 89 -10.48 4.04 -9.30
N PHE A 90 -9.67 3.43 -10.18
CA PHE A 90 -10.13 2.93 -11.47
C PHE A 90 -10.99 1.68 -11.33
N ALA A 91 -10.56 0.72 -10.49
CA ALA A 91 -11.20 -0.59 -10.37
C ALA A 91 -12.41 -0.59 -9.41
N ALA A 92 -12.32 0.08 -8.26
CA ALA A 92 -13.32 -0.01 -7.20
C ALA A 92 -14.75 0.30 -7.64
N PRO A 93 -15.03 1.31 -8.51
CA PRO A 93 -16.38 1.56 -8.99
C PRO A 93 -16.97 0.44 -9.85
N LYS A 94 -16.12 -0.40 -10.49
CA LYS A 94 -16.56 -1.46 -11.42
C LYS A 94 -16.73 -2.81 -10.74
N ILE A 95 -15.82 -3.14 -9.82
CA ILE A 95 -15.76 -4.48 -9.21
C ILE A 95 -15.97 -4.47 -7.69
N GLY A 96 -16.19 -3.29 -7.10
CA GLY A 96 -16.37 -3.11 -5.66
C GLY A 96 -15.05 -2.98 -4.90
N ALA A 97 -15.09 -2.32 -3.74
CA ALA A 97 -13.92 -2.06 -2.91
C ALA A 97 -13.30 -3.35 -2.34
N ALA A 98 -14.13 -4.29 -1.88
CA ALA A 98 -13.66 -5.55 -1.28
C ALA A 98 -12.83 -6.38 -2.27
N LEU A 99 -13.33 -6.58 -3.49
CA LEU A 99 -12.60 -7.32 -4.52
C LEU A 99 -11.36 -6.58 -5.02
N THR A 100 -11.43 -5.24 -5.16
CA THR A 100 -10.28 -4.42 -5.55
C THR A 100 -9.13 -4.53 -4.55
N LEU A 101 -9.43 -4.38 -3.26
CA LEU A 101 -8.42 -4.50 -2.21
C LEU A 101 -7.94 -5.94 -2.05
N GLY A 102 -8.83 -6.92 -2.16
CA GLY A 102 -8.46 -8.34 -2.16
C GLY A 102 -7.45 -8.69 -3.25
N LEU A 103 -7.73 -8.29 -4.50
CA LEU A 103 -6.81 -8.51 -5.63
C LEU A 103 -5.48 -7.75 -5.45
N THR A 104 -5.52 -6.55 -4.87
CA THR A 104 -4.31 -5.80 -4.54
C THR A 104 -3.46 -6.58 -3.53
N ILE A 105 -4.05 -7.06 -2.44
CA ILE A 105 -3.35 -7.83 -1.42
C ILE A 105 -2.77 -9.12 -2.03
N ALA A 106 -3.53 -9.82 -2.88
CA ALA A 106 -3.03 -10.99 -3.59
C ALA A 106 -1.78 -10.68 -4.43
N GLY A 107 -1.82 -9.60 -5.23
CA GLY A 107 -0.66 -9.15 -6.01
C GLY A 107 0.53 -8.74 -5.14
N GLN A 108 0.27 -8.04 -4.03
CA GLN A 108 1.28 -7.65 -3.05
C GLN A 108 1.96 -8.87 -2.42
N MET A 109 1.20 -9.92 -2.07
CA MET A 109 1.76 -11.14 -1.49
C MET A 109 2.65 -11.91 -2.48
N ILE A 110 2.23 -12.00 -3.75
CA ILE A 110 3.05 -12.62 -4.81
C ILE A 110 4.35 -11.84 -5.00
N ALA A 111 4.26 -10.51 -5.13
CA ALA A 111 5.43 -9.64 -5.28
C ALA A 111 6.35 -9.72 -4.05
N ALA A 112 5.81 -9.72 -2.84
CA ALA A 112 6.57 -9.84 -1.61
C ALA A 112 7.33 -11.15 -1.52
N LEU A 113 6.71 -12.30 -1.87
CA LEU A 113 7.41 -13.58 -1.91
C LEU A 113 8.62 -13.54 -2.84
N PHE A 114 8.48 -12.93 -4.01
CA PHE A 114 9.56 -12.81 -4.98
C PHE A 114 10.68 -11.88 -4.44
N LEU A 115 10.32 -10.66 -4.02
CA LEU A 115 11.28 -9.66 -3.53
C LEU A 115 12.04 -10.15 -2.30
N ASP A 116 11.34 -10.75 -1.34
CA ASP A 116 11.92 -11.23 -0.08
C ASP A 116 12.80 -12.46 -0.28
N HIS A 117 12.40 -13.39 -1.16
CA HIS A 117 13.16 -14.62 -1.38
C HIS A 117 14.50 -14.33 -2.05
N PHE A 118 14.50 -13.45 -3.05
CA PHE A 118 15.71 -13.07 -3.77
C PHE A 118 16.51 -11.95 -3.10
N GLY A 119 15.93 -11.26 -2.10
CA GLY A 119 16.56 -10.11 -1.44
C GLY A 119 16.75 -8.94 -2.42
N VAL A 120 15.79 -8.76 -3.33
CA VAL A 120 15.85 -7.76 -4.38
C VAL A 120 15.95 -6.37 -3.75
N ILE A 121 16.77 -5.49 -4.30
CA ILE A 121 16.97 -4.10 -3.81
C ILE A 121 17.70 -4.07 -2.42
N GLY A 122 18.43 -5.12 -2.07
CA GLY A 122 19.22 -5.17 -0.82
C GLY A 122 18.37 -5.39 0.43
N LEU A 123 17.14 -5.87 0.27
CA LEU A 123 16.27 -6.25 1.38
C LEU A 123 16.84 -7.46 2.14
N THR A 124 16.55 -7.51 3.44
CA THR A 124 16.80 -8.70 4.25
C THR A 124 16.09 -9.88 3.61
N LYS A 125 16.85 -10.94 3.30
CA LYS A 125 16.30 -12.14 2.67
C LYS A 125 15.41 -12.88 3.65
N TYR A 126 14.14 -13.02 3.30
CA TYR A 126 13.21 -13.91 4.00
C TYR A 126 12.82 -15.03 3.04
N PRO A 127 13.26 -16.29 3.28
CA PRO A 127 12.97 -17.39 2.38
C PRO A 127 11.46 -17.57 2.15
N ALA A 128 11.09 -17.93 0.93
CA ALA A 128 9.75 -18.40 0.59
C ALA A 128 9.55 -19.80 1.18
N SER A 129 9.36 -19.88 2.49
CA SER A 129 9.10 -21.15 3.16
C SER A 129 7.77 -21.75 2.67
N PRO A 130 7.61 -23.09 2.73
CA PRO A 130 6.35 -23.73 2.33
C PRO A 130 5.11 -23.12 3.01
N LEU A 131 5.24 -22.71 4.27
CA LEU A 131 4.15 -22.08 5.01
C LEU A 131 3.79 -20.68 4.48
N ARG A 132 4.78 -19.87 4.09
CA ARG A 132 4.52 -18.55 3.48
C ARG A 132 3.86 -18.70 2.11
N ILE A 133 4.34 -19.65 1.31
CA ILE A 133 3.75 -19.99 0.00
C ILE A 133 2.30 -20.43 0.20
N ALA A 134 2.04 -21.35 1.13
CA ALA A 134 0.70 -21.81 1.46
C ALA A 134 -0.19 -20.64 1.92
N GLY A 135 0.31 -19.75 2.79
CA GLY A 135 -0.41 -18.56 3.22
C GLY A 135 -0.80 -17.64 2.06
N THR A 136 0.12 -17.36 1.13
CA THR A 136 -0.17 -16.59 -0.08
C THR A 136 -1.22 -17.27 -0.96
N VAL A 137 -1.14 -18.60 -1.12
CA VAL A 137 -2.15 -19.38 -1.85
C VAL A 137 -3.52 -19.25 -1.19
N PHE A 138 -3.61 -19.35 0.13
CA PHE A 138 -4.87 -19.16 0.86
C PHE A 138 -5.46 -17.75 0.69
N VAL A 139 -4.62 -16.71 0.67
CA VAL A 139 -5.06 -15.35 0.35
C VAL A 139 -5.68 -15.30 -1.04
N ILE A 140 -5.02 -15.87 -2.06
CA ILE A 140 -5.51 -15.88 -3.44
C ILE A 140 -6.85 -16.64 -3.54
N ILE A 141 -6.96 -17.80 -2.89
CA ILE A 141 -8.20 -18.57 -2.83
C ILE A 141 -9.31 -17.75 -2.15
N GLY A 142 -9.03 -17.11 -1.02
CA GLY A 142 -9.99 -16.25 -0.33
C GLY A 142 -10.49 -15.11 -1.22
N VAL A 143 -9.61 -14.48 -1.99
CA VAL A 143 -9.97 -13.45 -2.96
C VAL A 143 -10.82 -14.02 -4.10
N SER A 144 -10.54 -15.24 -4.57
CA SER A 144 -11.36 -15.90 -5.59
C SER A 144 -12.80 -16.15 -5.11
N PHE A 145 -13.00 -16.44 -3.82
CA PHE A 145 -14.34 -16.58 -3.24
C PHE A 145 -15.06 -15.24 -3.14
N ILE A 146 -14.36 -14.15 -2.86
CA ILE A 146 -14.93 -12.78 -2.92
C ILE A 146 -15.31 -12.44 -4.37
N ALA A 147 -14.51 -12.88 -5.35
CA ALA A 147 -14.75 -12.65 -6.77
C ALA A 147 -15.93 -13.45 -7.32
N ALA A 148 -16.24 -14.61 -6.72
CA ALA A 148 -17.36 -15.46 -7.09
C ALA A 148 -18.69 -14.75 -6.77
N LYS A 149 -19.17 -13.95 -7.72
CA LYS A 149 -20.54 -13.44 -7.71
C LYS A 149 -21.51 -14.63 -7.72
N LYS A 150 -22.52 -14.58 -6.84
CA LYS A 150 -23.81 -15.23 -7.13
C LYS A 150 -24.50 -14.49 -8.27
#